data_AF-A0A6L4ZC04-F1
#
_entry.id   AF-A0A6L4ZC04-F1
#
_cell.length_a   1.000
_cell.length_b   1.000
_cell.length_c   1.000
_cell.angle_alpha   90.00
_cell.angle_beta   90.00
_cell.angle_gamma   90.00
#
_symmetry.space_group_name_H-M   'P 1'
#
loop_
_entity.id
_entity.type
_entity.pdbx_description
1 polymer ?
#
loop_
_entity_poly.entity_id
_entity_poly.type
_entity_poly.pdbx_seq_one_letter_code
_entity_poly.pdbx_strand_id
1 'polypeptide(L)' 'MNRENAKDIRTKIIKGIELAYSRLLASKQKDGSDLVISRNGKIVKVKASELSK' A
#
# COMPACT_ATOMS: atom_id res chain seq x y z
N MET A 1 5.46 27.29 5.99
CA MET A 1 4.44 26.30 5.57
C MET A 1 3.28 26.37 6.57
N ASN A 2 2.07 26.73 6.13
CA ASN A 2 0.90 26.79 7.01
C ASN A 2 0.39 25.37 7.33
N ARG A 3 -0.19 25.17 8.52
CA ARG A 3 -0.77 23.89 8.99
C ARG A 3 -1.81 23.33 8.03
N GLU A 4 -2.64 24.18 7.42
CA GLU A 4 -3.65 23.74 6.44
C GLU A 4 -3.01 23.18 5.17
N ASN A 5 -1.98 23.84 4.62
CA ASN A 5 -1.25 23.33 3.46
C ASN A 5 -0.51 22.01 3.78
N ALA A 6 -0.01 21.87 5.02
CA ALA A 6 0.61 20.62 5.47
C ALA A 6 -0.38 19.45 5.52
N LYS A 7 -1.60 19.70 5.98
CA LYS A 7 -2.68 18.69 5.99
C LYS A 7 -3.09 18.28 4.58
N ASP A 8 -3.22 19.23 3.66
CA ASP A 8 -3.58 18.94 2.26
C ASP A 8 -2.52 18.07 1.57
N ILE A 9 -1.24 18.45 1.71
CA ILE A 9 -0.12 17.66 1.17
C ILE A 9 -0.11 16.25 1.77
N ARG A 10 -0.25 16.12 3.09
CA ARG A 10 -0.32 14.82 3.77
C ARG A 10 -1.46 13.96 3.22
N THR A 11 -2.63 14.57 2.99
CA THR A 11 -3.81 13.89 2.46
C THR A 11 -3.56 13.36 1.05
N LYS A 12 -2.94 14.18 0.19
CA LYS A 12 -2.59 13.77 -1.18
C LYS A 12 -1.56 12.63 -1.20
N ILE A 13 -0.57 12.67 -0.31
CA ILE A 13 0.43 11.61 -0.17
C ILE A 13 -0.24 10.29 0.23
N ILE A 14 -1.08 10.30 1.26
CA ILE A 14 -1.79 9.09 1.73
C ILE A 14 -2.64 8.50 0.60
N LYS A 15 -3.44 9.32 -0.09
CA LYS A 15 -4.26 8.88 -1.24
C LYS A 15 -3.42 8.27 -2.35
N GLY A 16 -2.25 8.85 -2.64
CA GLY A 16 -1.33 8.32 -3.64
C GLY A 16 -0.77 6.94 -3.25
N ILE A 17 -0.40 6.76 -1.98
CA ILE A 17 0.09 5.48 -1.45
C ILE A 17 -1.01 4.41 -1.47
N GLU A 18 -2.24 4.75 -1.06
CA GLU A 18 -3.39 3.84 -1.11
C GLU A 18 -3.71 3.37 -2.54
N LEU A 19 -3.65 4.30 -3.50
CA LEU A 19 -3.86 4.00 -4.92
C LEU A 19 -2.75 3.09 -5.46
N ALA A 20 -1.48 3.38 -5.14
CA ALA A 20 -0.35 2.56 -5.54
C ALA A 20 -0.44 1.15 -4.96
N TYR A 21 -0.77 1.03 -3.67
CA TYR A 21 -0.97 -0.26 -3.01
C TYR A 21 -2.09 -1.06 -3.67
N SER A 22 -3.24 -0.44 -3.92
CA SER A 22 -4.39 -1.10 -4.57
C SER A 22 -4.05 -1.65 -5.95
N ARG A 23 -3.30 -0.88 -6.75
CA ARG A 23 -2.85 -1.30 -8.10
C ARG A 23 -1.84 -2.44 -8.02
N LEU A 24 -0.88 -2.35 -7.09
CA LEU A 24 0.11 -3.39 -6.86
C LEU A 24 -0.55 -4.70 -6.43
N LEU A 25 -1.46 -4.65 -5.47
CA LEU A 25 -2.16 -5.83 -4.97
C LEU A 25 -2.94 -6.52 -6.09
N ALA A 26 -3.72 -5.76 -6.87
CA ALA A 26 -4.48 -6.30 -8.00
C ALA A 26 -3.57 -6.96 -9.05
N SER A 27 -2.43 -6.33 -9.39
CA SER A 27 -1.46 -6.92 -10.31
C SER A 27 -0.88 -8.23 -9.75
N LYS A 28 -0.49 -8.24 -8.47
CA LYS A 28 0.13 -9.43 -7.86
C LYS A 28 -0.87 -10.58 -7.68
N GLN A 29 -2.13 -10.26 -7.39
CA GLN A 29 -3.24 -11.22 -7.35
C GLN A 29 -3.47 -11.87 -8.71
N LYS A 30 -3.51 -11.07 -9.79
CA LYS A 30 -3.67 -11.58 -11.16
C LYS A 30 -2.56 -12.55 -11.56
N ASP A 31 -1.33 -12.24 -11.17
CA ASP A 31 -0.15 -13.06 -11.51
C ASP A 31 0.10 -14.19 -10.51
N GLY A 32 -0.76 -14.38 -9.50
CA GLY A 32 -0.64 -15.42 -8.47
C GLY A 32 0.63 -15.31 -7.61
N SER A 33 1.20 -14.10 -7.51
CA SER A 33 2.51 -13.86 -6.93
C SER A 33 2.46 -13.38 -5.48
N ASP A 34 3.59 -13.50 -4.78
CA ASP A 34 3.70 -13.09 -3.39
C ASP A 34 3.98 -11.60 -3.24
N LEU A 35 3.51 -11.04 -2.13
CA LEU A 35 3.88 -9.72 -1.62
C LEU A 35 4.83 -9.88 -0.45
N VAL A 36 5.89 -9.07 -0.44
CA VAL A 36 6.83 -8.99 0.68
C VAL A 36 6.53 -7.72 1.46
N ILE A 37 6.13 -7.87 2.72
CA ILE A 37 5.72 -6.76 3.57
C ILE A 37 6.46 -6.79 4.91
N SER A 38 6.61 -5.63 5.54
CA SER A 38 7.05 -5.54 6.93
C SER A 38 5.83 -5.63 7.85
N ARG A 39 5.81 -6.62 8.75
CA ARG A 39 4.79 -6.79 9.78
C ARG A 39 5.49 -6.88 11.14
N ASN A 40 5.25 -5.89 12.00
CA ASN A 40 5.86 -5.80 13.34
C ASN A 40 7.40 -5.90 13.31
N GLY A 41 8.03 -5.20 12.36
CA GLY A 41 9.49 -5.19 12.20
C GLY A 41 10.08 -6.44 11.55
N LYS A 42 9.25 -7.42 11.17
CA LYS A 42 9.69 -8.64 10.48
C LYS A 42 9.26 -8.61 9.01
N ILE A 43 10.15 -9.05 8.13
CA ILE A 43 9.83 -9.24 6.71
C ILE A 43 9.08 -10.56 6.54
N VAL A 44 7.87 -10.49 5.99
CA VAL A 44 7.03 -11.65 5.71
C VAL A 44 6.63 -11.68 4.23
N LYS A 45 6.55 -12.88 3.67
CA LYS A 45 5.98 -13.13 2.34
C LYS A 45 4.55 -13.63 2.51
N VAL A 46 3.61 -13.04 1.79
CA VAL A 46 2.19 -13.42 1.81
C VAL A 46 1.71 -13.59 0.37
N LYS A 47 0.88 -14.59 0.11
CA LYS A 47 0.26 -14.73 -1.21
C LYS A 47 -0.67 -13.55 -1.44
N ALA A 48 -0.56 -12.87 -2.58
CA ALA A 48 -1.40 -11.71 -2.85
C ALA A 48 -2.90 -12.09 -2.87
N SER A 49 -3.24 -13.32 -3.24
CA SER A 49 -4.61 -13.85 -3.23
C SER A 49 -5.24 -13.94 -1.83
N GLU A 50 -4.44 -13.99 -0.77
CA GLU A 50 -4.92 -14.11 0.62
C GLU A 50 -5.19 -12.74 1.26
N LEU A 51 -4.83 -11.65 0.59
CA LEU A 51 -5.06 -10.29 1.07
C LEU A 51 -6.41 -9.79 0.54
N SER A 52 -7.34 -9.46 1.43
CA SER A 52 -8.56 -8.74 1.05
C SER A 52 -8.28 -7.25 0.86
N LYS A 53 -9.13 -6.60 0.06
CA LYS A 53 -9.25 -5.14 0.06
C LYS A 53 -9.83 -4.63 1.37
#